data_AF-A0A397VV44-F1
#
_entry.id   AF-A0A397VV44-F1
#
_cell.length_a   1.000
_cell.length_b   1.000
_cell.length_c   1.000
_cell.angle_alpha   90.00
_cell.angle_beta   90.00
_cell.angle_gamma   90.00
#
_symmetry.space_group_name_H-M   'P 1'
#
loop_
_entity.id
_entity.type
_entity.pdbx_description
1 polymer ?
#
loop_
_entity_poly.entity_id
_entity_poly.type
_entity_poly.pdbx_seq_one_letter_code
_entity_poly.pdbx_strand_id
1 'polypeptide(L)'
;ISCKQLKKNAIKAENLAQKFKDLDKDSDCTSGEVACVQGEFAKCDNGKFVLTPCNGLDCVVLPLLKKKGTSVTCDTQADADTRIE
;
A
#
# COMPACT_ATOMS: atom_id res chain seq x y z
N ILE A 1 2.75 16.10 13.16
CA ILE A 1 1.98 16.05 11.89
C ILE A 1 0.63 16.69 12.13
N SER A 2 0.03 17.40 11.16
CA SER A 2 -1.30 17.99 11.36
C SER A 2 -2.41 17.02 10.93
N CYS A 3 -3.59 17.09 11.55
CA CYS A 3 -4.74 16.25 11.19
C CYS A 3 -5.14 16.38 9.71
N LYS A 4 -4.90 17.55 9.09
CA LYS A 4 -5.07 17.74 7.64
C LYS A 4 -4.15 16.84 6.80
N GLN A 5 -2.93 16.58 7.27
CA GLN A 5 -1.99 15.71 6.56
C GLN A 5 -2.36 14.23 6.74
N LEU A 6 -2.79 13.83 7.93
CA LEU A 6 -3.30 12.47 8.18
C LEU A 6 -4.47 12.16 7.25
N LYS A 7 -5.44 13.08 7.15
CA LYS A 7 -6.58 12.95 6.23
C LYS A 7 -6.15 12.81 4.77
N LYS A 8 -5.12 13.57 4.33
CA LYS A 8 -4.55 13.42 2.97
C LYS A 8 -3.88 12.07 2.76
N ASN A 9 -3.18 11.55 3.76
CA ASN A 9 -2.54 10.25 3.70
C ASN A 9 -3.59 9.13 3.64
N ALA A 10 -4.67 9.23 4.44
CA ALA A 10 -5.79 8.29 4.41
C ALA A 10 -6.47 8.27 3.04
N ILE A 11 -6.85 9.43 2.50
CA ILE A 11 -7.44 9.53 1.15
C ILE A 11 -6.49 8.96 0.09
N LYS A 12 -5.19 9.22 0.20
CA LYS A 12 -4.21 8.61 -0.71
C LYS A 12 -4.17 7.09 -0.59
N ALA A 13 -4.20 6.57 0.62
CA ALA A 13 -4.18 5.12 0.87
C ALA A 13 -5.40 4.44 0.25
N GLU A 14 -6.60 5.00 0.44
CA GLU A 14 -7.83 4.49 -0.15
C GLU A 14 -7.79 4.52 -1.68
N ASN A 15 -7.34 5.63 -2.27
CA ASN A 15 -7.22 5.74 -3.72
C ASN A 15 -6.18 4.76 -4.29
N LEU A 16 -5.07 4.54 -3.59
CA LEU A 16 -4.06 3.55 -3.98
C LEU A 16 -4.63 2.13 -3.88
N ALA A 17 -5.30 1.79 -2.78
CA ALA A 17 -5.93 0.49 -2.59
C ALA A 17 -6.97 0.18 -3.68
N GLN A 18 -7.72 1.18 -4.17
CA GLN A 18 -8.61 0.99 -5.32
C GLN A 18 -7.82 0.78 -6.61
N LYS A 19 -6.82 1.63 -6.89
CA LYS A 19 -5.97 1.47 -8.09
C LYS A 19 -5.29 0.12 -8.16
N PHE A 20 -4.85 -0.40 -7.02
CA PHE A 20 -4.19 -1.68 -6.86
C PHE A 20 -5.06 -2.87 -7.27
N LYS A 21 -6.39 -2.73 -7.22
CA LYS A 21 -7.31 -3.76 -7.74
C LYS A 21 -7.27 -3.87 -9.27
N ASP A 22 -6.93 -2.78 -9.95
CA ASP A 22 -6.82 -2.72 -11.40
C ASP A 22 -5.37 -3.01 -11.88
N LEU A 23 -4.41 -3.14 -10.96
CA LEU A 23 -3.02 -3.47 -11.29
C LEU A 23 -2.79 -4.98 -11.31
N ASP A 24 -1.91 -5.41 -12.19
CA ASP A 24 -1.40 -6.76 -12.32
C ASP A 24 0.14 -6.77 -12.36
N LYS A 25 0.74 -7.96 -12.42
CA LYS A 25 2.20 -8.14 -12.47
C LYS A 25 2.87 -7.53 -13.72
N ASP A 26 2.11 -7.36 -14.79
CA ASP A 26 2.55 -6.85 -16.08
C ASP A 26 2.31 -5.34 -16.21
N SER A 27 1.67 -4.72 -15.22
CA SER A 27 1.50 -3.28 -15.13
C SER A 27 2.85 -2.58 -14.96
N ASP A 28 3.07 -1.55 -15.78
CA ASP A 28 4.25 -0.70 -15.69
C ASP A 28 4.28 0.01 -14.34
N CYS A 29 5.44 -0.02 -13.69
CA CYS A 29 5.64 0.58 -12.38
C CYS A 29 6.95 1.33 -12.27
N THR A 30 7.05 2.21 -11.27
CA THR A 30 8.29 2.96 -11.02
C THR A 30 9.21 2.15 -10.11
N SER A 31 10.48 1.95 -10.46
CA SER A 31 11.43 1.22 -9.61
C SER A 31 11.44 1.73 -8.16
N GLY A 32 11.24 0.82 -7.21
CA GLY A 32 11.13 1.15 -5.78
C GLY A 32 9.71 1.49 -5.31
N GLU A 33 8.74 1.53 -6.21
CA GLU A 33 7.32 1.62 -5.86
C GLU A 33 6.83 0.27 -5.30
N VAL A 34 5.86 0.35 -4.39
CA VAL A 34 5.23 -0.81 -3.76
C VAL A 34 3.73 -0.73 -3.96
N ALA A 35 3.12 -1.86 -4.28
CA ALA A 35 1.70 -1.98 -4.56
C ALA A 35 1.15 -3.29 -3.99
N CYS A 36 -0.17 -3.38 -3.88
CA CYS A 36 -0.84 -4.65 -3.65
C CYS A 36 -1.34 -5.16 -4.99
N VAL A 37 -0.91 -6.34 -5.41
CA VAL A 37 -1.36 -6.92 -6.68
C VAL A 37 -1.94 -8.28 -6.36
N GLN A 38 -3.21 -8.50 -6.72
CA GLN A 38 -3.93 -9.75 -6.45
C GLN A 38 -3.94 -10.17 -4.96
N GLY A 39 -3.87 -9.21 -4.04
CA GLY A 39 -3.81 -9.48 -2.59
C GLY A 39 -2.41 -9.80 -2.05
N GLU A 40 -1.39 -9.87 -2.91
CA GLU A 40 0.00 -10.06 -2.53
C GLU A 40 0.78 -8.74 -2.55
N PHE A 41 1.88 -8.70 -1.80
CA PHE A 41 2.74 -7.53 -1.78
C PHE A 41 3.62 -7.50 -3.02
N ALA A 42 3.42 -6.51 -3.88
CA ALA A 42 4.22 -6.32 -5.07
C ALA A 42 5.22 -5.19 -4.88
N LYS A 43 6.50 -5.46 -5.16
CA LYS A 43 7.53 -4.42 -5.27
C LYS A 43 7.92 -4.25 -6.72
N CYS A 44 7.93 -3.02 -7.19
CA CYS A 44 8.43 -2.71 -8.51
C CYS A 44 9.94 -2.90 -8.59
N ASP A 45 10.36 -3.82 -9.45
CA ASP A 45 11.75 -4.08 -9.80
C ASP A 45 11.90 -4.02 -11.33
N ASN A 46 12.79 -3.15 -11.81
CA ASN A 46 13.05 -2.95 -13.24
C ASN A 46 11.78 -2.70 -14.09
N GLY A 47 10.83 -1.92 -13.56
CA GLY A 47 9.61 -1.55 -14.26
C GLY A 47 8.47 -2.59 -14.19
N LYS A 48 8.67 -3.70 -13.47
CA LYS A 48 7.65 -4.75 -13.28
C LYS A 48 7.37 -5.04 -11.83
N PHE A 49 6.14 -5.44 -11.53
CA PHE A 49 5.74 -5.80 -10.18
C PHE A 49 6.19 -7.22 -9.82
N VAL A 50 7.08 -7.32 -8.85
CA VAL A 50 7.51 -8.58 -8.25
C VAL A 50 6.62 -8.88 -7.05
N LEU A 51 5.71 -9.85 -7.24
CA LEU A 51 4.80 -10.36 -6.22
C LEU A 51 5.57 -11.13 -5.14
N THR A 52 5.25 -10.82 -3.89
CA THR A 52 5.76 -11.47 -2.69
C THR A 52 4.56 -11.91 -1.86
N PRO A 53 4.38 -13.22 -1.62
CA PRO A 53 3.26 -13.73 -0.84
C PRO A 53 3.30 -13.21 0.59
N CYS A 54 2.16 -12.77 1.10
CA CYS A 54 2.00 -12.23 2.46
C CYS A 54 1.86 -13.33 3.55
N ASN A 55 2.05 -14.61 3.20
CA ASN A 55 2.07 -15.75 4.14
C ASN A 55 0.90 -15.79 5.14
N GLY A 56 -0.33 -15.52 4.66
CA GLY A 56 -1.54 -15.52 5.49
C GLY A 56 -1.93 -14.16 6.06
N LEU A 57 -1.18 -13.11 5.73
CA LEU A 57 -1.58 -11.72 5.93
C LEU A 57 -2.18 -11.15 4.64
N ASP A 58 -2.82 -9.99 4.75
CA ASP A 58 -3.36 -9.25 3.62
C ASP A 58 -2.42 -8.12 3.23
N CYS A 59 -2.31 -7.84 1.93
CA CYS A 59 -1.61 -6.65 1.50
C CYS A 59 -2.48 -5.42 1.78
N VAL A 60 -2.00 -4.54 2.67
CA VAL A 60 -2.73 -3.34 3.11
C VAL A 60 -1.93 -2.07 2.83
N VAL A 61 -2.65 -0.97 2.61
CA VAL A 61 -2.08 0.37 2.40
C VAL A 61 -2.33 1.22 3.63
N LEU A 62 -1.27 1.48 4.40
CA LEU A 62 -1.31 2.22 5.64
C LEU A 62 -1.02 3.71 5.41
N PRO A 63 -1.81 4.65 5.94
CA PRO A 63 -1.46 6.05 5.95
C PRO A 63 -0.29 6.31 6.91
N LEU A 64 0.74 7.04 6.46
CA LEU A 64 1.87 7.36 7.34
C LEU A 64 1.44 8.40 8.39
N LEU A 65 1.59 8.09 9.68
CA LEU A 65 1.23 9.01 10.77
C LEU A 65 2.34 10.02 11.11
N LYS A 66 3.60 9.62 10.85
CA LYS A 66 4.79 10.40 11.20
C LYS A 66 5.45 11.05 9.98
N LYS A 67 5.01 10.72 8.77
CA LYS A 67 5.52 11.29 7.50
C LYS A 67 4.38 11.52 6.49
N LYS A 68 4.65 12.28 5.43
CA LYS A 68 3.71 12.42 4.31
C LYS A 68 3.76 11.16 3.45
N GLY A 69 2.61 10.67 3.00
CA GLY A 69 2.50 9.51 2.13
C GLY A 69 1.83 8.31 2.78
N THR A 70 2.02 7.17 2.16
CA THR A 70 1.42 5.88 2.50
C THR A 70 2.51 4.82 2.51
N SER A 71 2.31 3.75 3.26
CA SER A 71 3.17 2.57 3.29
C SER A 71 2.34 1.39 2.85
N VAL A 72 2.85 0.60 1.92
CA VAL A 72 2.24 -0.69 1.57
C VAL A 72 3.02 -1.77 2.31
N THR A 73 2.33 -2.71 2.94
CA THR A 73 2.96 -3.84 3.63
C THR A 73 1.97 -4.99 3.75
N CYS A 74 2.48 -6.20 3.93
CA CYS A 74 1.70 -7.32 4.44
C CYS A 74 1.44 -7.08 5.93
N ASP A 75 0.18 -6.90 6.30
CA ASP A 75 -0.23 -6.75 7.69
C ASP A 75 -1.69 -7.20 7.82
N THR A 76 -2.24 -7.18 9.03
CA THR A 76 -3.67 -7.42 9.23
C THR A 76 -4.46 -6.13 9.16
N GLN A 77 -5.73 -6.21 8.75
CA GLN A 77 -6.67 -5.08 8.81
C GLN A 77 -6.76 -4.49 10.23
N ALA A 78 -6.64 -5.36 11.26
CA ALA A 78 -6.66 -4.95 12.66
C ALA A 78 -5.45 -4.07 13.05
N ASP A 79 -4.24 -4.38 12.56
CA ASP A 79 -3.05 -3.56 12.80
C ASP A 79 -3.13 -2.23 12.01
N ALA A 80 -3.78 -2.24 10.85
CA ALA A 80 -4.08 -1.03 10.10
C ALA A 80 -5.01 -0.07 10.86
N ASP A 81 -6.10 -0.60 11.42
CA ASP A 81 -7.08 0.17 12.19
C ASP A 81 -6.49 0.70 13.50
N THR A 82 -5.65 -0.10 14.19
CA THR A 82 -4.98 0.30 15.44
C THR A 82 -4.02 1.47 15.22
N ARG A 83 -3.52 1.69 14.01
CA ARG A 83 -2.64 2.82 13.68
C ARG A 83 -3.39 4.10 13.35
N ILE A 84 -4.72 4.16 13.45
CA ILE A 84 -5.49 5.39 13.19
C ILE A 84 -5.99 6.06 14.49
N GLU A 85 -5.86 5.41 15.66
CA GLU A 85 -6.24 5.99 16.97
C GLU A 85 -5.31 7.11 17.48
#